data_AF-A0A951JAI1-F1
#
_entry.id   AF-A0A951JAI1-F1
#
_cell.length_a   1.000
_cell.length_b   1.000
_cell.length_c   1.000
_cell.angle_alpha   90.00
_cell.angle_beta   90.00
_cell.angle_gamma   90.00
#
_symmetry.space_group_name_H-M   'P 1'
#
loop_
_entity.id
_entity.type
_entity.pdbx_description
1 polymer ?
#
loop_
_entity_poly.entity_id
_entity_poly.type
_entity_poly.pdbx_seq_one_letter_code
_entity_poly.pdbx_strand_id
1 'polypeptide(L)'
;MVVSARTETALEAATARLADHLAAHPELELADVAATLQRGRRAFAYRRAVVARDTADAAAALRDPSRLRGGRTDGDGHGRPVVFLLPGGGAHAAGMGAGLYAAEPVYRAALERCCDLLVPLLGEDLRPLLLGEQPDPLERADRSLPAVFAAYNAGPHRVERWRRYPEYGDDELFTERIPYRETRNYVKILTRNRALYEGLYGEG
;
A
#
# COMPACT_ATOMS: atom_id res chain seq x y z
N MET A 1 15.55 1.12 12.11
CA MET A 1 16.09 1.10 13.49
C MET A 1 15.01 1.47 14.49
N VAL A 2 15.17 1.07 15.76
CA VAL A 2 14.21 1.34 16.85
C VAL A 2 14.89 1.88 18.10
N VAL A 3 14.22 2.78 18.83
CA VAL A 3 14.66 3.34 20.11
C VAL A 3 13.49 3.27 21.08
N SER A 4 13.75 2.99 22.36
CA SER A 4 12.70 3.02 23.37
C SER A 4 13.17 3.54 24.72
N ALA A 5 12.24 4.11 25.50
CA ALA A 5 12.50 4.62 26.84
C ALA A 5 11.27 4.48 27.75
N ARG A 6 11.48 4.70 29.06
CA ARG A 6 10.42 4.63 30.08
C ARG A 6 9.50 5.84 30.10
N THR A 7 9.97 6.98 29.61
CA THR A 7 9.23 8.25 29.52
C THR A 7 9.43 8.87 28.14
N GLU A 8 8.53 9.77 27.76
CA GLU A 8 8.63 10.53 26.52
C GLU A 8 9.88 11.41 26.47
N THR A 9 10.18 12.12 27.56
CA THR A 9 11.40 12.94 27.67
C THR A 9 12.68 12.13 27.53
N ALA A 10 12.71 10.91 28.08
CA ALA A 10 13.85 10.01 27.92
C ALA A 10 13.97 9.45 26.50
N LEU A 11 12.84 9.30 25.78
CA LEU A 11 12.84 8.90 24.37
C LEU A 11 13.42 10.01 23.48
N GLU A 12 13.06 11.27 23.74
CA GLU A 12 13.63 12.41 23.03
C GLU A 12 15.14 12.51 23.26
N ALA A 13 15.57 12.46 24.52
CA ALA A 13 17.00 12.48 24.84
C ALA A 13 17.76 11.29 24.21
N ALA A 14 17.17 10.09 24.19
CA ALA A 14 17.79 8.93 23.54
C ALA A 14 17.88 9.08 22.02
N THR A 15 16.87 9.70 21.41
CA THR A 15 16.82 9.98 19.97
C THR A 15 17.88 10.98 19.56
N ALA A 16 17.99 12.11 20.28
CA ALA A 16 19.02 13.12 20.05
C ALA A 16 20.42 12.54 20.20
N ARG A 17 20.68 11.81 21.30
CA ARG A 17 21.99 11.15 21.52
C ARG A 17 22.35 10.16 20.42
N LEU A 18 21.39 9.39 19.92
CA LEU A 18 21.64 8.46 18.81
C LEU A 18 21.95 9.23 17.52
N ALA A 19 21.23 10.31 17.24
CA ALA A 19 21.48 11.16 16.08
C ALA A 19 22.87 11.81 16.12
N ASP A 20 23.31 12.25 17.30
CA ASP A 20 24.65 12.82 17.53
C ASP A 20 25.73 11.75 17.39
N HIS A 21 25.48 10.56 17.97
CA HIS A 21 26.42 9.44 17.88
C HIS A 21 26.65 8.99 16.43
N LEU A 22 25.58 8.83 15.64
CA LEU A 22 25.67 8.45 14.24
C LEU A 22 26.33 9.53 13.37
N ALA A 23 26.09 10.81 13.67
CA ALA A 23 26.76 11.91 12.97
C ALA A 23 28.27 11.96 13.27
N ALA A 24 28.68 11.61 14.49
CA ALA A 24 30.07 11.60 14.91
C ALA A 24 30.85 10.35 14.46
N HIS A 25 30.15 9.26 14.12
CA HIS A 25 30.75 7.97 13.77
C HIS A 25 30.19 7.45 12.44
N PRO A 26 30.48 8.12 11.31
CA PRO A 26 29.97 7.74 9.99
C PRO A 26 30.46 6.37 9.52
N GLU A 27 31.56 5.86 10.09
CA GLU A 27 32.17 4.56 9.80
C GLU A 27 31.39 3.36 10.35
N LEU A 28 30.39 3.58 11.20
CA LEU A 28 29.58 2.51 11.75
C LEU A 28 28.71 1.85 10.68
N GLU A 29 28.59 0.53 10.75
CA GLU A 29 27.61 -0.20 9.95
C GLU A 29 26.21 -0.03 10.56
N LEU A 30 25.30 0.59 9.81
CA LEU A 30 23.94 0.89 10.28
C LEU A 30 23.19 -0.38 10.70
N ALA A 31 23.46 -1.50 10.04
CA ALA A 31 22.87 -2.81 10.36
C ALA A 31 23.26 -3.28 11.77
N ASP A 32 24.51 -3.09 12.17
CA ASP A 32 25.01 -3.49 13.49
C ASP A 32 24.46 -2.59 14.60
N VAL A 33 24.33 -1.28 14.31
CA VAL A 33 23.62 -0.35 15.20
C VAL A 33 22.16 -0.81 15.39
N ALA A 34 21.47 -1.13 14.29
CA ALA A 34 20.09 -1.60 14.33
C ALA A 34 19.94 -2.90 15.12
N ALA A 35 20.87 -3.85 14.93
CA ALA A 35 20.88 -5.12 15.64
C ALA A 35 21.12 -4.92 17.14
N THR A 36 22.07 -4.05 17.50
CA THR A 36 22.37 -3.69 18.89
C THR A 36 21.18 -3.04 19.58
N LEU A 37 20.48 -2.13 18.90
CA LEU A 37 19.28 -1.49 19.44
C LEU A 37 18.12 -2.46 19.66
N GLN A 38 17.98 -3.49 18.80
CA GLN A 38 16.89 -4.46 18.88
C GLN A 38 17.15 -5.60 19.87
N ARG A 39 18.39 -6.12 19.89
CA ARG A 39 18.75 -7.33 20.64
C ARG A 39 19.52 -7.02 21.92
N GLY A 40 20.31 -5.96 21.93
CA GLY A 40 21.17 -5.58 23.06
C GLY A 40 20.53 -4.62 24.06
N ARG A 41 19.33 -4.11 23.78
CA ARG A 41 18.63 -3.13 24.64
C ARG A 41 17.25 -3.65 25.04
N ARG A 42 16.87 -3.39 26.29
CA ARG A 42 15.53 -3.68 26.78
C ARG A 42 14.52 -2.76 26.10
N ALA A 43 13.44 -3.35 25.58
CA ALA A 43 12.32 -2.59 25.05
C ALA A 43 11.47 -1.96 26.18
N PHE A 44 11.13 -0.69 26.03
CA PHE A 44 10.26 0.06 26.95
C PHE A 44 8.96 0.52 26.26
N ALA A 45 8.08 1.18 27.03
CA ALA A 45 6.74 1.57 26.60
C ALA A 45 6.72 2.71 25.57
N TYR A 46 7.62 3.69 25.67
CA TYR A 46 7.73 4.76 24.68
C TYR A 46 8.69 4.30 23.59
N ARG A 47 8.22 4.17 22.36
CA ARG A 47 8.97 3.59 21.25
C ARG A 47 8.99 4.52 20.05
N ARG A 48 10.09 4.49 19.33
CA ARG A 48 10.32 5.21 18.08
C ARG A 48 11.00 4.28 17.09
N ALA A 49 10.58 4.35 15.84
CA ALA A 49 11.14 3.67 14.71
C ALA A 49 11.55 4.71 13.67
N VAL A 50 12.64 4.43 12.98
CA VAL A 50 13.16 5.24 11.88
C VAL A 50 13.64 4.31 10.76
N VAL A 51 13.34 4.67 9.52
CA VAL A 51 13.84 3.99 8.32
C VAL A 51 14.86 4.92 7.66
N ALA A 52 16.04 4.37 7.38
CA ALA A 52 17.17 5.09 6.82
C ALA A 52 18.03 4.12 6.01
N ARG A 53 18.71 4.65 5.00
CA ARG A 53 19.57 3.88 4.08
C ARG A 53 20.98 3.67 4.61
N ASP A 54 21.51 4.67 5.31
CA ASP A 54 22.88 4.70 5.84
C ASP A 54 22.93 5.54 7.14
N THR A 55 24.11 5.65 7.74
CA THR A 55 24.34 6.38 9.01
C THR A 55 24.04 7.87 8.91
N ALA A 56 24.37 8.52 7.78
CA ALA A 56 24.11 9.93 7.56
C ALA A 56 22.60 10.21 7.42
N ASP A 57 21.90 9.41 6.60
CA ASP A 57 20.45 9.46 6.45
C ASP A 57 19.76 9.19 7.79
N ALA A 58 20.26 8.24 8.58
CA ALA A 58 19.72 7.95 9.90
C ALA A 58 19.88 9.12 10.89
N ALA A 59 21.05 9.77 10.89
CA ALA A 59 21.30 10.92 11.74
C ALA A 59 20.39 12.11 11.37
N ALA A 60 20.12 12.32 10.08
CA ALA A 60 19.17 13.32 9.61
C ALA A 60 17.72 12.93 9.99
N ALA A 61 17.33 11.68 9.76
CA ALA A 61 16.00 11.16 10.04
C ALA A 61 15.60 11.26 11.51
N LEU A 62 16.56 11.02 12.42
CA LEU A 62 16.33 11.11 13.87
C LEU A 62 16.08 12.55 14.34
N ARG A 63 16.45 13.56 13.54
CA ARG A 63 16.22 14.98 13.80
C ARG A 63 14.99 15.55 13.09
N ASP A 64 14.36 14.77 12.22
CA ASP A 64 13.17 15.18 11.46
C ASP A 64 11.90 14.51 12.02
N PRO A 65 11.05 15.25 12.74
CA PRO A 65 9.81 14.70 13.30
C PRO A 65 8.89 14.04 12.27
N SER A 66 8.91 14.48 11.00
CA SER A 66 8.07 13.93 9.93
C SER A 66 8.48 12.51 9.52
N ARG A 67 9.72 12.11 9.83
CA ARG A 67 10.27 10.78 9.55
C ARG A 67 10.23 9.84 10.75
N LEU A 68 9.90 10.36 11.93
CA LEU A 68 9.76 9.56 13.13
C LEU A 68 8.39 8.87 13.15
N ARG A 69 8.38 7.58 13.46
CA ARG A 69 7.15 6.81 13.72
C ARG A 69 7.24 6.29 15.14
N GLY A 70 6.20 6.43 15.94
CA GLY A 70 6.30 6.04 17.33
C GLY A 70 5.07 6.35 18.14
N GLY A 71 5.12 5.94 19.40
CA GLY A 71 4.03 6.14 20.36
C GLY A 71 4.30 5.39 21.66
N ARG A 72 3.31 5.45 22.55
CA ARG A 72 3.29 4.68 23.80
C ARG A 72 2.56 3.36 23.57
N THR A 73 3.14 2.25 24.01
CA THR A 73 2.44 0.97 24.10
C THR A 73 2.09 0.66 25.55
N ASP A 74 0.91 0.10 25.75
CA ASP A 74 0.52 -0.55 27.01
C ASP A 74 1.07 -2.00 26.97
N GLY A 75 2.08 -2.29 27.78
CA GLY A 75 2.72 -3.61 27.85
C GLY A 75 4.04 -3.76 27.09
N ASP A 76 4.70 -4.90 27.26
CA ASP A 76 5.99 -5.23 26.63
C ASP A 76 5.88 -5.56 25.13
N GLY A 77 4.65 -5.60 24.59
CA GLY A 77 4.36 -5.86 23.17
C GLY A 77 4.38 -7.33 22.78
N HIS A 78 4.51 -8.26 23.75
CA HIS A 78 4.48 -9.70 23.47
C HIS A 78 3.05 -10.24 23.55
N GLY A 79 2.71 -11.20 22.69
CA GLY A 79 1.44 -11.94 22.78
C GLY A 79 0.18 -11.22 22.30
N ARG A 80 0.30 -10.10 21.56
CA ARG A 80 -0.88 -9.50 20.91
C ARG A 80 -1.31 -10.38 19.72
N PRO A 81 -2.58 -10.79 19.63
CA PRO A 81 -3.07 -11.54 18.47
C PRO A 81 -2.85 -10.74 17.18
N VAL A 82 -2.33 -11.42 16.16
CA VAL A 82 -2.15 -10.83 14.83
C VAL A 82 -3.23 -11.39 13.91
N VAL A 83 -3.86 -10.51 13.13
CA VAL A 83 -4.85 -10.86 12.12
C VAL A 83 -4.38 -10.30 10.78
N PHE A 84 -4.42 -11.12 9.74
CA PHE A 84 -4.24 -10.66 8.36
C PHE A 84 -5.58 -10.36 7.73
N LEU A 85 -5.77 -9.09 7.35
CA LEU A 85 -6.93 -8.63 6.59
C LEU A 85 -6.55 -8.61 5.11
N LEU A 86 -7.27 -9.38 4.30
CA LEU A 86 -7.16 -9.36 2.83
C LEU A 86 -8.37 -8.62 2.28
N PRO A 87 -8.31 -7.27 2.11
CA PRO A 87 -9.43 -6.53 1.55
C PRO A 87 -9.72 -6.99 0.12
N GLY A 88 -10.95 -6.78 -0.34
CA GLY A 88 -11.30 -6.93 -1.75
C GLY A 88 -10.55 -5.91 -2.64
N GLY A 89 -10.93 -5.82 -3.92
CA GLY A 89 -10.26 -4.89 -4.82
C GLY A 89 -10.51 -3.40 -4.49
N GLY A 90 -9.77 -2.52 -5.19
CA GLY A 90 -9.82 -1.06 -5.00
C GLY A 90 -8.53 -0.43 -4.47
N ALA A 91 -7.55 -1.22 -4.06
CA ALA A 91 -6.21 -0.76 -3.69
C ALA A 91 -5.14 -1.38 -4.59
N HIS A 92 -5.39 -1.40 -5.90
CA HIS A 92 -4.42 -1.88 -6.89
C HIS A 92 -4.05 -0.73 -7.82
N ALA A 93 -2.80 -0.71 -8.21
CA ALA A 93 -2.25 0.15 -9.25
C ALA A 93 -1.26 -0.68 -10.05
N ALA A 94 -1.12 -0.42 -11.35
CA ALA A 94 -0.08 -1.07 -12.15
C ALA A 94 1.30 -0.83 -11.52
N GLY A 95 2.14 -1.86 -11.53
CA GLY A 95 3.48 -1.83 -10.93
C GLY A 95 3.50 -1.86 -9.39
N MET A 96 2.34 -2.01 -8.72
CA MET A 96 2.31 -2.21 -7.28
C MET A 96 3.12 -3.46 -6.90
N GLY A 97 4.14 -3.28 -6.07
CA GLY A 97 5.03 -4.37 -5.65
C GLY A 97 6.19 -4.68 -6.62
N ALA A 98 6.33 -3.95 -7.74
CA ALA A 98 7.48 -4.12 -8.64
C ALA A 98 8.84 -3.87 -7.94
N GLY A 99 8.89 -2.89 -7.04
CA GLY A 99 10.08 -2.65 -6.20
C GLY A 99 10.41 -3.84 -5.28
N LEU A 100 9.39 -4.49 -4.71
CA LEU A 100 9.57 -5.70 -3.90
C LEU A 100 9.97 -6.89 -4.77
N TYR A 101 9.42 -7.01 -5.97
CA TYR A 101 9.85 -8.04 -6.92
C TYR A 101 11.34 -7.90 -7.25
N ALA A 102 11.81 -6.67 -7.48
CA ALA A 102 13.21 -6.39 -7.76
C ALA A 102 14.12 -6.67 -6.55
N ALA A 103 13.75 -6.20 -5.36
CA ALA A 103 14.63 -6.19 -4.18
C ALA A 103 14.51 -7.40 -3.24
N GLU A 104 13.35 -8.05 -3.17
CA GLU A 104 13.02 -9.04 -2.13
C GLU A 104 12.82 -10.46 -2.71
N PRO A 105 13.81 -11.37 -2.57
CA PRO A 105 13.75 -12.71 -3.16
C PRO A 105 12.55 -13.54 -2.72
N VAL A 106 12.12 -13.40 -1.47
CA VAL A 106 10.96 -14.14 -0.93
C VAL A 106 9.66 -13.68 -1.59
N TYR A 107 9.51 -12.38 -1.81
CA TYR A 107 8.36 -11.81 -2.51
C TYR A 107 8.35 -12.26 -3.97
N ARG A 108 9.50 -12.15 -4.66
CA ARG A 108 9.69 -12.60 -6.04
C ARG A 108 9.26 -14.07 -6.22
N ALA A 109 9.82 -14.96 -5.40
CA ALA A 109 9.51 -16.38 -5.48
C ALA A 109 8.02 -16.66 -5.18
N ALA A 110 7.40 -15.91 -4.27
CA ALA A 110 5.97 -16.06 -3.99
C ALA A 110 5.10 -15.59 -5.16
N LEU A 111 5.43 -14.44 -5.76
CA LEU A 111 4.72 -13.90 -6.92
C LEU A 111 4.83 -14.86 -8.12
N GLU A 112 6.04 -15.33 -8.43
CA GLU A 112 6.29 -16.25 -9.54
C GLU A 112 5.47 -17.53 -9.40
N ARG A 113 5.49 -18.16 -8.22
CA ARG A 113 4.66 -19.35 -7.96
C ARG A 113 3.18 -19.09 -8.19
N CYS A 114 2.66 -17.95 -7.72
CA CYS A 114 1.26 -17.59 -7.94
C CYS A 114 0.94 -17.39 -9.42
N CYS A 115 1.79 -16.67 -10.15
CA CYS A 115 1.61 -16.45 -11.59
C CYS A 115 1.66 -17.77 -12.36
N ASP A 116 2.65 -18.63 -12.09
CA ASP A 116 2.79 -19.92 -12.78
C ASP A 116 1.57 -20.84 -12.55
N LEU A 117 0.96 -20.79 -11.35
CA LEU A 117 -0.30 -21.49 -11.05
C LEU A 117 -1.52 -20.92 -11.79
N LEU A 118 -1.50 -19.63 -12.11
CA LEU A 118 -2.61 -18.93 -12.78
C LEU A 118 -2.56 -19.02 -14.30
N VAL A 119 -1.38 -19.18 -14.90
CA VAL A 119 -1.20 -19.34 -16.36
C VAL A 119 -2.17 -20.37 -16.98
N PRO A 120 -2.31 -21.61 -16.47
CA PRO A 120 -3.24 -22.58 -17.07
C PRO A 120 -4.72 -22.22 -16.89
N LEU A 121 -5.05 -21.35 -15.94
CA LEU A 121 -6.43 -20.93 -15.65
C LEU A 121 -6.85 -19.71 -16.46
N LEU A 122 -5.90 -18.81 -16.73
CA LEU A 122 -6.15 -17.53 -17.40
C LEU A 122 -5.71 -17.53 -18.87
N GLY A 123 -4.83 -18.45 -19.26
CA GLY A 123 -4.27 -18.51 -20.61
C GLY A 123 -3.20 -17.46 -20.91
N GLU A 124 -2.81 -16.66 -19.90
CA GLU A 124 -1.83 -15.60 -20.01
C GLU A 124 -0.98 -15.49 -18.74
N ASP A 125 0.20 -14.89 -18.88
CA ASP A 125 1.08 -14.57 -17.77
C ASP A 125 0.76 -13.17 -17.23
N LEU A 126 0.41 -13.07 -15.95
CA LEU A 126 0.08 -11.81 -15.30
C LEU A 126 1.30 -10.98 -14.92
N ARG A 127 2.53 -11.51 -14.96
CA ARG A 127 3.73 -10.77 -14.53
C ARG A 127 3.91 -9.43 -15.24
N PRO A 128 3.82 -9.34 -16.59
CA PRO A 128 3.98 -8.04 -17.28
C PRO A 128 2.97 -6.99 -16.80
N LEU A 129 1.73 -7.41 -16.50
CA LEU A 129 0.69 -6.54 -15.97
C LEU A 129 1.00 -6.10 -14.52
N LEU A 130 1.28 -7.06 -13.64
CA LEU A 130 1.53 -6.81 -12.22
C LEU A 130 2.78 -5.96 -11.98
N LEU A 131 3.80 -6.15 -12.83
CA LEU A 131 5.06 -5.41 -12.76
C LEU A 131 5.02 -4.07 -13.49
N GLY A 132 3.88 -3.72 -14.11
CA GLY A 132 3.68 -2.45 -14.79
C GLY A 132 4.41 -2.32 -16.14
N GLU A 133 4.84 -3.44 -16.72
CA GLU A 133 5.40 -3.50 -18.07
C GLU A 133 4.30 -3.38 -19.14
N GLN A 134 3.05 -3.64 -18.74
CA GLN A 134 1.86 -3.37 -19.52
C GLN A 134 0.98 -2.37 -18.78
N PRO A 135 0.36 -1.40 -19.50
CA PRO A 135 -0.57 -0.46 -18.89
C PRO A 135 -1.78 -1.22 -18.32
N ASP A 136 -2.27 -0.76 -17.16
CA ASP A 136 -3.41 -1.37 -16.50
C ASP A 136 -4.59 -1.45 -17.51
N PRO A 137 -5.24 -2.61 -17.70
CA PRO A 137 -6.47 -2.70 -18.48
C PRO A 137 -7.56 -1.71 -18.01
N LEU A 138 -7.51 -1.26 -16.75
CA LEU A 138 -8.34 -0.19 -16.21
C LEU A 138 -7.89 1.22 -16.64
N GLU A 139 -6.60 1.43 -16.94
CA GLU A 139 -6.07 2.67 -17.52
C GLU A 139 -6.21 2.71 -19.05
N ARG A 140 -6.07 1.56 -19.73
CA ARG A 140 -6.32 1.41 -21.19
C ARG A 140 -7.78 1.58 -21.56
N ALA A 141 -8.66 1.51 -20.57
CA ALA A 141 -10.08 1.63 -20.75
C ALA A 141 -10.44 3.12 -20.97
N ASP A 142 -10.44 3.54 -22.23
CA ASP A 142 -11.40 4.52 -22.74
C ASP A 142 -12.83 3.93 -22.62
N ARG A 143 -13.24 3.63 -21.38
CA ARG A 143 -14.50 3.00 -21.03
C ARG A 143 -15.16 3.88 -19.99
N SER A 144 -16.42 4.21 -20.25
CA SER A 144 -17.45 4.50 -19.27
C SER A 144 -17.05 4.06 -17.86
N LEU A 145 -16.83 5.01 -16.95
CA LEU A 145 -16.54 4.73 -15.54
C LEU A 145 -17.64 3.87 -14.90
N PRO A 146 -18.94 4.09 -15.22
CA PRO A 146 -19.99 3.15 -14.86
C PRO A 146 -19.71 1.71 -15.27
N ALA A 147 -19.20 1.47 -16.48
CA ALA A 147 -18.87 0.12 -16.94
C ALA A 147 -17.72 -0.50 -16.15
N VAL A 148 -16.73 0.30 -15.73
CA VAL A 148 -15.63 -0.14 -14.86
C VAL A 148 -16.16 -0.52 -13.47
N PHE A 149 -16.94 0.35 -12.83
CA PHE A 149 -17.53 0.08 -11.52
C PHE A 149 -18.49 -1.11 -11.56
N ALA A 150 -19.23 -1.27 -12.66
CA ALA A 150 -20.11 -2.41 -12.86
C ALA A 150 -19.32 -3.71 -13.06
N ALA A 151 -18.18 -3.67 -13.77
CA ALA A 151 -17.32 -4.84 -13.98
C ALA A 151 -16.67 -5.27 -12.66
N TYR A 152 -16.32 -4.30 -11.83
CA TYR A 152 -15.80 -4.54 -10.49
C TYR A 152 -16.80 -5.29 -9.59
N ASN A 153 -18.06 -4.84 -9.54
CA ASN A 153 -19.06 -5.44 -8.66
C ASN A 153 -19.73 -6.69 -9.26
N ALA A 154 -19.96 -6.73 -10.58
CA ALA A 154 -20.71 -7.79 -11.25
C ALA A 154 -19.85 -8.73 -12.12
N GLY A 155 -18.55 -8.47 -12.25
CA GLY A 155 -17.61 -9.22 -13.09
C GLY A 155 -17.55 -8.73 -14.55
N PRO A 156 -16.38 -8.82 -15.19
CA PRO A 156 -16.15 -8.29 -16.54
C PRO A 156 -16.99 -8.98 -17.63
N HIS A 157 -17.24 -10.29 -17.50
CA HIS A 157 -18.05 -11.05 -18.45
C HIS A 157 -19.49 -10.54 -18.58
N ARG A 158 -20.07 -10.01 -17.48
CA ARG A 158 -21.43 -9.46 -17.50
C ARG A 158 -21.46 -8.11 -18.19
N VAL A 159 -20.47 -7.26 -17.89
CA VAL A 159 -20.33 -5.96 -18.55
C VAL A 159 -20.13 -6.14 -20.05
N GLU A 160 -19.31 -7.09 -20.50
CA GLU A 160 -19.13 -7.38 -21.94
C GLU A 160 -20.46 -7.69 -22.65
N ARG A 161 -21.40 -8.35 -21.97
CA ARG A 161 -22.77 -8.54 -22.50
C ARG A 161 -23.56 -7.23 -22.54
N TRP A 162 -23.42 -6.37 -21.53
CA TRP A 162 -24.11 -5.08 -21.43
C TRP A 162 -23.53 -4.01 -22.36
N ARG A 163 -22.30 -4.18 -22.87
CA ARG A 163 -21.73 -3.33 -23.93
C ARG A 163 -22.56 -3.29 -25.20
N ARG A 164 -23.45 -4.27 -25.38
CA ARG A 164 -24.39 -4.37 -26.51
C ARG A 164 -25.67 -3.56 -26.30
N TYR A 165 -25.85 -2.95 -25.12
CA TYR A 165 -26.99 -2.09 -24.88
C TYR A 165 -26.86 -0.80 -25.71
N PRO A 166 -27.94 -0.34 -26.37
CA PRO A 166 -27.95 0.94 -27.07
C PRO A 166 -27.47 2.10 -26.19
N GLU A 167 -27.77 2.03 -24.90
CA GLU A 167 -27.46 3.03 -23.89
C GLU A 167 -26.00 2.98 -23.41
N TYR A 168 -25.16 2.02 -23.84
CA TYR A 168 -23.80 1.86 -23.33
C TYR A 168 -22.91 3.10 -23.51
N GLY A 169 -23.17 3.92 -24.53
CA GLY A 169 -22.43 5.16 -24.78
C GLY A 169 -22.85 6.34 -23.90
N ASP A 170 -23.91 6.20 -23.11
CA ASP A 170 -24.42 7.22 -22.18
C ASP A 170 -24.29 6.70 -20.75
N ASP A 171 -23.43 7.32 -19.95
CA ASP A 171 -23.09 6.84 -18.61
C ASP A 171 -24.28 6.77 -17.65
N GLU A 172 -25.22 7.73 -17.76
CA GLU A 172 -26.41 7.77 -16.91
C GLU A 172 -27.42 6.71 -17.33
N LEU A 173 -27.72 6.62 -18.63
CA LEU A 173 -28.66 5.65 -19.17
C LEU A 173 -28.12 4.21 -19.04
N PHE A 174 -26.82 4.00 -19.29
CA PHE A 174 -26.16 2.73 -19.05
C PHE A 174 -26.30 2.32 -17.58
N THR A 175 -26.04 3.24 -16.64
CA THR A 175 -26.17 2.97 -15.20
C THR A 175 -27.58 2.49 -14.86
N GLU A 176 -28.62 3.19 -15.34
CA GLU A 176 -30.00 2.75 -15.11
C GLU A 176 -30.33 1.40 -15.76
N ARG A 177 -29.67 1.07 -16.87
CA ARG A 177 -29.86 -0.18 -17.60
C ARG A 177 -29.24 -1.40 -16.93
N ILE A 178 -28.30 -1.23 -15.99
CA ILE A 178 -27.66 -2.34 -15.27
C ILE A 178 -28.73 -3.23 -14.60
N PRO A 179 -28.84 -4.53 -14.94
CA PRO A 179 -29.94 -5.39 -14.46
C PRO A 179 -29.91 -5.66 -12.94
N TYR A 180 -28.73 -5.71 -12.34
CA TYR A 180 -28.56 -5.99 -10.92
C TYR A 180 -28.72 -4.71 -10.10
N ARG A 181 -29.73 -4.67 -9.23
CA ARG A 181 -29.99 -3.52 -8.35
C ARG A 181 -28.79 -3.16 -7.47
N GLU A 182 -28.10 -4.17 -6.94
CA GLU A 182 -26.91 -3.97 -6.10
C GLU A 182 -25.78 -3.30 -6.89
N THR A 183 -25.46 -3.83 -8.06
CA THR A 183 -24.47 -3.25 -8.98
C THR A 183 -24.85 -1.84 -9.43
N ARG A 184 -26.11 -1.61 -9.81
CA ARG A 184 -26.61 -0.30 -10.19
C ARG A 184 -26.43 0.73 -9.05
N ASN A 185 -26.84 0.36 -7.84
CA ASN A 185 -26.69 1.24 -6.67
C ASN A 185 -25.21 1.50 -6.35
N TYR A 186 -24.37 0.47 -6.44
CA TYR A 186 -22.93 0.57 -6.23
C TYR A 186 -22.30 1.57 -7.21
N VAL A 187 -22.61 1.45 -8.50
CA VAL A 187 -22.15 2.38 -9.55
C VAL A 187 -22.59 3.80 -9.23
N LYS A 188 -23.87 4.02 -8.91
CA LYS A 188 -24.39 5.36 -8.55
C LYS A 188 -23.66 5.97 -7.35
N ILE A 189 -23.38 5.18 -6.32
CA ILE A 189 -22.66 5.64 -5.13
C ILE A 189 -21.24 6.08 -5.50
N LEU A 190 -20.52 5.28 -6.28
CA LEU A 190 -19.15 5.60 -6.67
C LEU A 190 -19.07 6.81 -7.60
N THR A 191 -19.94 6.90 -8.61
CA THR A 191 -19.99 8.07 -9.51
C THR A 191 -20.29 9.35 -8.72
N ARG A 192 -21.26 9.31 -7.80
CA ARG A 192 -21.57 10.44 -6.92
C ARG A 192 -20.38 10.82 -6.04
N ASN A 193 -19.77 9.85 -5.38
CA ASN A 193 -18.65 10.11 -4.47
C ASN A 193 -17.46 10.66 -5.23
N ARG A 194 -17.16 10.14 -6.43
CA ARG A 194 -16.11 10.67 -7.30
C ARG A 194 -16.34 12.15 -7.62
N ALA A 195 -17.53 12.53 -8.06
CA ALA A 195 -17.86 13.94 -8.33
C ALA A 195 -17.66 14.83 -7.08
N LEU A 196 -17.99 14.32 -5.89
CA LEU A 196 -17.72 15.01 -4.63
C LEU A 196 -16.22 15.16 -4.36
N TYR A 197 -15.41 14.11 -4.58
CA TYR A 197 -13.96 14.16 -4.40
C TYR A 197 -13.28 15.08 -5.42
N GLU A 198 -13.69 15.06 -6.69
CA GLU A 198 -13.22 15.99 -7.72
C GLU A 198 -13.55 17.44 -7.34
N GLY A 199 -14.75 17.71 -6.80
CA GLY A 199 -15.09 19.05 -6.30
C GLY A 199 -14.33 19.49 -5.04
N LEU A 200 -13.85 18.55 -4.22
CA LEU A 200 -13.13 18.84 -2.98
C LEU A 200 -11.60 18.95 -3.16
N TYR A 201 -11.05 18.21 -4.12
CA TYR A 201 -9.59 18.02 -4.28
C TYR A 201 -9.10 18.17 -5.71
N GLY A 202 -9.98 18.33 -6.70
CA GLY A 202 -9.58 18.67 -8.06
C GLY A 202 -9.10 20.11 -8.10
N GLU A 203 -7.82 20.31 -8.38
CA GLU A 203 -7.29 21.62 -8.73
C GLU A 203 -8.08 22.17 -9.94
N GLY A 204 -8.52 23.42 -9.84
CA GLY A 204 -9.22 24.13 -10.92
C GLY A 204 -8.30 24.56 -12.05
#